data_AF-A0A849H8C9-F1
#
_entry.id   AF-A0A849H8C9-F1
#
_cell.length_a   1.000
_cell.length_b   1.000
_cell.length_c   1.000
_cell.angle_alpha   90.00
_cell.angle_beta   90.00
_cell.angle_gamma   90.00
#
_symmetry.space_group_name_H-M   'P 1'
#
loop_
_entity.id
_entity.type
_entity.pdbx_description
1 polymer ?
#
loop_
_entity_poly.entity_id
_entity_poly.type
_entity_poly.pdbx_seq_one_letter_code
_entity_poly.pdbx_strand_id
1 'polypeptide(L)'
;MRRLLRLSLFLPAIALSASCQDRPDQGEAARGPFPEASAQVAEELIAEAVASINEADFYSRIGFLAHDSLGGRDTPSPGLEMAAAWAAEEFAGMGLEPGGDDGSYIQRWEYSPGRGAE
;
A
#
# COMPACT_ATOMS: atom_id res chain seq x y z
N MET A 1 -21.96 64.28 -24.29
CA MET A 1 -20.76 64.58 -23.48
C MET A 1 -21.14 64.48 -22.02
N ARG A 2 -20.51 63.60 -21.25
CA ARG A 2 -20.21 63.72 -19.81
C ARG A 2 -19.74 62.37 -19.25
N ARG A 3 -18.47 62.09 -19.52
CA ARG A 3 -17.68 61.09 -18.79
C ARG A 3 -17.50 61.63 -17.38
N LEU A 4 -18.09 61.00 -16.37
CA LEU A 4 -17.80 61.29 -14.97
C LEU A 4 -16.92 60.17 -14.43
N LEU A 5 -15.64 60.51 -14.41
CA LEU A 5 -14.51 59.80 -13.85
C LEU A 5 -14.75 59.61 -12.33
N ARG A 6 -14.87 58.37 -11.85
CA ARG A 6 -14.86 58.08 -10.41
C ARG A 6 -13.44 57.74 -9.99
N LEU A 7 -12.75 58.78 -9.53
CA LEU A 7 -11.42 58.76 -8.94
C LEU A 7 -11.51 58.19 -7.51
N SER A 8 -10.71 57.16 -7.30
CA SER A 8 -10.23 56.56 -6.05
C SER A 8 -10.37 57.37 -4.76
N LEU A 9 -10.86 56.71 -3.70
CA LEU A 9 -10.25 56.84 -2.38
C LEU A 9 -10.25 55.47 -1.70
N PHE A 10 -9.06 54.91 -1.59
CA PHE A 10 -8.73 53.66 -0.90
C PHE A 10 -8.30 54.01 0.53
N LEU A 11 -8.46 53.03 1.43
CA LEU A 11 -8.13 52.93 2.87
C LEU A 11 -9.23 53.30 3.88
N PRO A 12 -9.26 52.65 5.06
CA PRO A 12 -8.70 51.33 5.42
C PRO A 12 -9.66 50.49 6.31
N ALA A 13 -9.53 49.16 6.30
CA ALA A 13 -10.00 48.36 7.44
C ALA A 13 -9.21 47.05 7.49
N ILE A 14 -8.26 47.04 8.42
CA ILE A 14 -7.56 45.87 8.90
C ILE A 14 -8.61 44.92 9.49
N ALA A 15 -8.86 43.80 8.81
CA ALA A 15 -9.40 42.61 9.44
C ALA A 15 -8.23 41.62 9.55
N LEU A 16 -7.52 41.70 10.68
CA LEU A 16 -6.61 40.66 11.13
C LEU A 16 -7.48 39.48 11.59
N SER A 17 -8.03 38.75 10.63
CA SER A 17 -8.61 37.45 10.90
C SER A 17 -7.44 36.50 11.14
N ALA A 18 -7.17 36.23 12.41
CA ALA A 18 -6.58 34.98 12.85
C ALA A 18 -7.56 33.86 12.48
N SER A 19 -7.64 33.54 11.19
CA SER A 19 -8.21 32.29 10.74
C SER A 19 -7.09 31.29 10.88
N CYS A 20 -7.29 30.24 11.67
CA CYS A 20 -6.58 28.99 11.41
C CYS A 20 -6.85 28.64 9.95
N GLN A 21 -5.94 29.02 9.05
CA GLN A 21 -5.88 28.39 7.75
C GLN A 21 -5.47 26.95 8.04
N ASP A 22 -6.47 26.08 8.08
CA ASP A 22 -6.33 24.68 7.70
C ASP A 22 -5.58 24.69 6.36
N ARG A 23 -4.29 24.37 6.41
CA ARG A 23 -3.48 24.24 5.20
C ARG A 23 -3.98 22.96 4.54
N PRO A 24 -4.56 23.00 3.32
CA PRO A 24 -4.71 21.76 2.57
C PRO A 24 -3.29 21.21 2.39
N ASP A 25 -3.12 19.97 2.85
CA ASP A 25 -1.94 19.17 2.63
C ASP A 25 -1.67 19.09 1.12
N GLN A 26 -0.71 19.87 0.63
CA GLN A 26 -0.25 19.87 -0.77
C GLN A 26 0.69 18.68 -1.03
N GLY A 27 0.55 17.59 -0.26
CA GLY A 27 1.25 16.31 -0.43
C GLY A 27 0.51 15.30 -1.31
N GLU A 28 -0.68 15.60 -1.84
CA GLU A 28 -1.50 14.68 -2.62
C GLU A 28 -1.24 14.81 -4.15
N ALA A 29 0.02 14.77 -4.58
CA ALA A 29 0.37 14.91 -6.01
C ALA A 29 1.39 13.86 -6.50
N ALA A 30 1.39 12.68 -5.90
CA ALA A 30 2.20 11.55 -6.38
C ALA A 30 1.49 10.18 -6.34
N ARG A 31 0.16 10.13 -6.12
CA ARG A 31 -0.63 8.99 -6.57
C ARG A 31 -0.89 9.22 -8.06
N GLY A 32 -0.17 8.47 -8.91
CA GLY A 32 -0.50 8.40 -10.32
C GLY A 32 -1.97 8.02 -10.53
N PRO A 33 -2.51 8.20 -11.75
CA PRO A 33 -3.90 7.87 -12.01
C PRO A 33 -4.06 6.36 -11.85
N PHE A 34 -4.57 5.92 -10.70
CA PHE A 34 -5.18 4.61 -10.63
C PHE A 34 -6.26 4.62 -11.69
N PRO A 35 -6.28 3.64 -12.61
CA PRO A 35 -7.33 3.59 -13.61
C PRO A 35 -8.67 3.63 -12.86
N GLU A 36 -9.47 4.65 -13.11
CA GLU A 36 -10.85 4.72 -12.65
C GLU A 36 -11.63 3.64 -13.42
N ALA A 37 -11.44 2.38 -13.01
CA ALA A 37 -12.27 1.28 -13.46
C ALA A 37 -13.72 1.63 -13.10
N SER A 38 -14.64 1.40 -14.03
CA SER A 38 -16.06 1.65 -13.76
C SER A 38 -16.49 0.82 -12.55
N ALA A 39 -17.27 1.43 -11.65
CA ALA A 39 -17.68 0.80 -10.40
C ALA A 39 -18.32 -0.60 -10.60
N GLN A 40 -18.98 -0.80 -11.75
CA GLN A 40 -19.63 -2.05 -12.12
C GLN A 40 -18.63 -3.17 -12.46
N VAL A 41 -17.56 -2.85 -13.19
CA VAL A 41 -16.50 -3.82 -13.50
C VAL A 41 -15.73 -4.20 -12.24
N ALA A 42 -15.52 -3.23 -11.34
CA ALA A 42 -14.89 -3.50 -10.05
C ALA A 42 -15.71 -4.48 -9.19
N GLU A 43 -17.03 -4.32 -9.13
CA GLU A 43 -17.90 -5.21 -8.34
C GLU A 43 -17.89 -6.65 -8.86
N GLU A 44 -17.90 -6.84 -10.18
CA GLU A 44 -17.83 -8.17 -10.79
C GLU A 44 -16.46 -8.85 -10.57
N LEU A 45 -15.36 -8.12 -10.76
CA LEU A 45 -14.00 -8.63 -10.47
C LEU A 45 -13.84 -9.00 -9.00
N ILE A 46 -14.40 -8.22 -8.08
CA ILE A 46 -14.39 -8.53 -6.65
C ILE A 46 -15.19 -9.80 -6.38
N ALA A 47 -16.38 -9.95 -6.99
CA ALA A 47 -17.21 -11.14 -6.82
C ALA A 47 -16.50 -12.41 -7.34
N GLU A 48 -15.83 -12.33 -8.49
CA GLU A 48 -15.01 -13.42 -9.03
C GLU A 48 -13.82 -13.74 -8.10
N ALA A 49 -13.09 -12.73 -7.63
CA ALA A 49 -11.99 -12.93 -6.70
C ALA A 49 -12.44 -13.61 -5.39
N VAL A 50 -13.57 -13.19 -4.82
CA VAL A 50 -14.18 -13.84 -3.64
C VAL A 50 -14.56 -15.28 -3.95
N ALA A 51 -15.12 -15.56 -5.13
CA ALA A 51 -15.49 -16.92 -5.53
C ALA A 51 -14.28 -17.84 -5.75
N SER A 52 -13.09 -17.28 -6.04
CA SER A 52 -11.85 -18.05 -6.20
C SER A 52 -11.29 -18.60 -4.88
N ILE A 53 -11.70 -18.03 -3.73
CA ILE A 53 -11.28 -18.48 -2.41
C ILE A 53 -11.98 -19.80 -2.07
N ASN A 54 -11.22 -20.89 -2.03
CA ASN A 54 -11.74 -22.22 -1.67
C ASN A 54 -11.03 -22.81 -0.45
N GLU A 55 -11.76 -23.69 0.24
CA GLU A 55 -11.34 -24.32 1.50
C GLU A 55 -10.10 -25.23 1.33
N ALA A 56 -10.01 -25.95 0.22
CA ALA A 56 -8.92 -26.89 -0.03
C ALA A 56 -7.57 -26.16 -0.18
N ASP A 57 -7.53 -25.08 -0.97
CA ASP A 57 -6.34 -24.27 -1.14
C ASP A 57 -5.94 -23.59 0.18
N PHE A 58 -6.92 -23.13 0.95
CA PHE A 58 -6.67 -22.54 2.27
C PHE A 58 -5.99 -23.54 3.21
N TYR A 59 -6.52 -24.75 3.34
CA TYR A 59 -5.90 -25.79 4.18
C TYR A 59 -4.54 -26.24 3.66
N SER A 60 -4.36 -26.33 2.34
CA SER A 60 -3.07 -26.68 1.75
C SER A 60 -1.99 -25.65 2.13
N ARG A 61 -2.28 -24.37 1.94
CA ARG A 61 -1.37 -23.25 2.26
C ARG A 61 -1.04 -23.17 3.75
N ILE A 62 -2.05 -23.26 4.62
CA ILE A 62 -1.85 -23.28 6.07
C ILE A 62 -1.08 -24.54 6.50
N GLY A 63 -1.40 -25.68 5.91
CA GLY A 63 -0.74 -26.96 6.17
C GLY A 63 0.75 -26.91 5.88
N PHE A 64 1.15 -26.35 4.74
CA PHE A 64 2.57 -26.15 4.42
C PHE A 64 3.24 -25.19 5.42
N LEU A 65 2.67 -24.00 5.64
CA LEU A 65 3.27 -22.98 6.50
C LEU A 65 3.38 -23.39 7.99
N ALA A 66 2.57 -24.36 8.41
CA ALA A 66 2.55 -24.92 9.76
C ALA A 66 3.22 -26.30 9.85
N HIS A 67 3.79 -26.82 8.76
CA HIS A 67 4.36 -28.16 8.75
C HIS A 67 5.65 -28.23 9.58
N ASP A 68 5.85 -29.33 10.32
CA ASP A 68 7.01 -29.56 11.19
C ASP A 68 8.35 -29.46 10.44
N SER A 69 8.36 -29.76 9.13
CA SER A 69 9.57 -29.67 8.30
C SER A 69 10.12 -28.26 8.16
N LEU A 70 9.32 -27.21 8.45
CA LEU A 70 9.82 -25.84 8.47
C LEU A 70 10.59 -25.56 9.77
N GLY A 71 10.38 -26.32 10.85
CA GLY A 71 11.14 -26.18 12.10
C GLY A 71 10.95 -24.83 12.81
N GLY A 72 9.92 -24.06 12.46
CA GLY A 72 9.67 -22.70 12.95
C GLY A 72 10.16 -21.60 12.01
N ARG A 73 9.49 -20.43 12.04
CA ARG A 73 9.71 -19.32 11.10
C ARG A 73 10.10 -18.02 11.79
N ASP A 74 10.88 -18.12 12.89
CA ASP A 74 11.38 -16.95 13.59
C ASP A 74 12.39 -16.17 12.72
N THR A 75 12.59 -14.89 13.01
CA THR A 75 13.54 -14.05 12.26
C THR A 75 14.84 -13.90 13.05
N PRO A 76 16.00 -14.39 12.55
CA PRO A 76 16.20 -15.22 11.36
C PRO A 76 16.13 -16.73 11.64
N SER A 77 15.56 -17.52 10.73
CA SER A 77 15.58 -19.00 10.81
C SER A 77 15.61 -19.66 9.42
N PRO A 78 16.09 -20.91 9.30
CA PRO A 78 16.00 -21.66 8.05
C PRO A 78 14.55 -21.86 7.57
N GLY A 79 13.61 -22.06 8.49
CA GLY A 79 12.19 -22.20 8.15
C GLY A 79 11.56 -20.92 7.59
N LEU A 80 12.03 -19.75 8.03
CA LEU A 80 11.65 -18.48 7.44
C LEU A 80 12.10 -18.39 5.98
N GLU A 81 13.34 -18.79 5.68
CA GLU A 81 13.86 -18.82 4.30
C GLU A 81 13.04 -19.77 3.41
N MET A 82 12.69 -20.96 3.91
CA MET A 82 11.84 -21.91 3.19
C MET A 82 10.43 -21.35 2.93
N ALA A 83 9.83 -20.70 3.93
CA ALA A 83 8.52 -20.08 3.78
C ALA A 83 8.54 -18.90 2.79
N ALA A 84 9.61 -18.11 2.80
CA ALA A 84 9.79 -17.01 1.86
C ALA A 84 9.94 -17.51 0.41
N ALA A 85 10.71 -18.58 0.20
CA ALA A 85 10.84 -19.21 -1.12
C ALA A 85 9.49 -19.76 -1.63
N TRP A 86 8.75 -20.45 -0.77
CA TRP A 86 7.41 -20.94 -1.12
C TRP A 86 6.43 -19.80 -1.46
N ALA A 87 6.44 -18.71 -0.69
CA ALA A 87 5.59 -17.55 -0.98
C ALA A 87 5.95 -16.89 -2.33
N ALA A 88 7.25 -16.82 -2.67
CA ALA A 88 7.70 -16.35 -3.97
C ALA A 88 7.19 -17.22 -5.13
N GLU A 89 7.19 -18.56 -4.95
CA GLU A 89 6.64 -19.50 -5.92
C GLU A 89 5.12 -19.33 -6.10
N GLU A 90 4.36 -19.19 -4.99
CA GLU A 90 2.92 -18.91 -5.05
C GLU A 90 2.62 -17.61 -5.80
N PHE A 91 3.38 -16.54 -5.53
CA PHE A 91 3.21 -15.25 -6.21
C PHE A 91 3.54 -15.31 -7.69
N ALA A 92 4.60 -16.02 -8.06
CA ALA A 92 4.94 -16.28 -9.45
C ALA A 92 3.83 -17.09 -10.14
N GLY A 93 3.27 -18.11 -9.47
CA GLY A 93 2.16 -18.91 -9.96
C GLY A 93 0.87 -18.11 -10.18
N MET A 94 0.65 -17.06 -9.37
CA MET A 94 -0.45 -16.11 -9.54
C MET A 94 -0.19 -15.06 -10.63
N GLY A 95 1.02 -14.99 -11.20
CA GLY A 95 1.39 -14.01 -12.22
C GLY A 95 1.63 -12.60 -11.68
N LEU A 96 1.94 -12.45 -10.40
CA LEU A 96 2.27 -11.15 -9.81
C LEU A 96 3.63 -10.65 -10.32
N GLU A 97 3.76 -9.34 -10.50
CA GLU A 97 5.06 -8.72 -10.79
C GLU A 97 5.93 -8.71 -9.52
N PRO A 98 7.23 -9.06 -9.63
CA PRO A 98 8.15 -9.04 -8.50
C PRO A 98 8.46 -7.60 -8.05
N GLY A 99 8.46 -7.38 -6.73
CA GLY A 99 8.71 -6.07 -6.11
C GLY A 99 9.83 -6.04 -5.06
N GLY A 100 10.60 -7.13 -4.96
CA GLY A 100 11.74 -7.27 -4.06
C GLY A 100 13.06 -6.85 -4.72
N ASP A 101 14.15 -7.26 -4.08
CA ASP A 101 15.51 -6.90 -4.49
C ASP A 101 15.83 -7.51 -5.86
N ASP A 102 16.51 -6.75 -6.71
CA ASP A 102 16.97 -7.15 -8.05
C ASP A 102 15.88 -7.78 -8.95
N GLY A 103 14.62 -7.36 -8.79
CA GLY A 103 13.49 -7.89 -9.56
C GLY A 103 13.06 -9.29 -9.10
N SER A 104 13.39 -9.68 -7.88
CA SER A 104 12.88 -10.89 -7.22
C SER A 104 11.60 -10.62 -6.41
N TYR A 105 11.00 -11.65 -5.84
CA TYR A 105 9.90 -11.50 -4.86
C TYR A 105 10.41 -11.31 -3.42
N ILE A 106 11.73 -11.31 -3.20
CA ILE A 106 12.34 -11.32 -1.86
C ILE A 106 12.94 -9.95 -1.57
N GLN A 107 12.59 -9.38 -0.43
CA GLN A 107 13.22 -8.18 0.10
C GLN A 107 14.09 -8.56 1.31
N ARG A 108 15.35 -8.17 1.29
CA ARG A 108 16.31 -8.35 2.38
C ARG A 108 16.48 -7.05 3.16
N TRP A 109 16.61 -7.18 4.47
CA TRP A 109 16.83 -6.06 5.37
C TRP A 109 17.73 -6.49 6.54
N GLU A 110 18.41 -5.52 7.14
CA GLU A 110 19.31 -5.78 8.27
C GLU A 110 18.50 -6.05 9.56
N TYR A 111 18.58 -7.28 10.06
CA TYR A 111 17.96 -7.65 11.33
C TYR A 111 18.91 -7.39 12.50
N SER A 112 18.51 -6.53 13.44
CA SER A 112 19.18 -6.35 14.73
C SER A 112 18.37 -7.03 15.83
N PRO A 113 18.82 -8.14 16.43
CA PRO A 113 18.12 -8.73 17.56
C PRO A 113 18.07 -7.73 18.72
N GLY A 114 16.93 -7.68 19.40
CA GLY A 114 16.81 -6.92 20.65
C GLY A 114 17.79 -7.48 21.69
N ARG A 115 18.28 -6.63 22.61
CA ARG A 115 19.10 -7.10 23.75
C ARG A 115 18.27 -8.10 24.59
N GLY A 116 18.49 -9.40 24.41
CA GLY A 116 17.79 -10.45 25.14
C GLY A 116 17.44 -11.72 24.37
N ALA A 117 17.81 -11.84 23.09
CA ALA A 117 17.70 -13.10 22.36
C ALA A 117 18.91 -14.00 22.67
N GLU A 118 18.84 -14.77 23.77
CA GLU A 118 19.65 -15.98 24.02
C GLU A 118 18.73 -17.20 24.13
#